data_AF-A0A432T8W0-F1
#
_entry.id   AF-A0A432T8W0-F1
#
_cell.length_a   1.000
_cell.length_b   1.000
_cell.length_c   1.000
_cell.angle_alpha   90.00
_cell.angle_beta   90.00
_cell.angle_gamma   90.00
#
_symmetry.space_group_name_H-M   'P 1'
#
loop_
_entity.id
_entity.type
_entity.pdbx_description
1 polymer ?
#
loop_
_entity_poly.entity_id
_entity_poly.type
_entity_poly.pdbx_seq_one_letter_code
_entity_poly.pdbx_strand_id
1 'polypeptide(L)'
;MRQYNVPKVKESKGIQILTTVWLIPLIAIIIALWLGYQYYAKIGSTIQISFRSNAGLVENQSVIKMRDVTIGMVTHISLSDNGKGVIIKARMNKEVSKYLNEKARFWIVHPDVGSQGISGLDTIVSGSYIELFGKKEEETTHHYIGLEEPLLNDEARGTYYQLSAPKSYNISEGSNVYYRMLNIGRVERVGISPDGGHINFTIFVKEKYVHYINDKSKFYTRSTFNLDISKGNLDVSIAPISQLLHGGIAIHTPLNSLDDNHTTHTNHIFYLYQSYAQMKSKHLGFGGKDKFYKVIFKEPIESLQIGSPIEFQGFQVGNIIDIRSKYSSKKRKIENEVYLLIHQDAFTKTKLEKMVKQGLKVKLATALPVIGSQYIELLFDNSYMATIKKKDGYDILP
;
A
#
# COMPACT_ATOMS: atom_id res chain seq x y z
N MET A 1 61.89 71.77 75.42
CA MET A 1 61.22 71.95 74.13
C MET A 1 60.84 70.58 73.58
N ARG A 2 59.54 70.24 73.49
CA ARG A 2 59.08 68.93 72.97
C ARG A 2 58.96 69.00 71.45
N GLN A 3 59.71 68.17 70.74
CA GLN A 3 59.57 68.00 69.29
C GLN A 3 58.34 67.13 68.99
N TYR A 4 57.39 67.66 68.21
CA TYR A 4 56.29 66.90 67.65
C TYR A 4 56.77 66.15 66.41
N ASN A 5 56.67 64.82 66.45
CA ASN A 5 56.95 63.96 65.31
C ASN A 5 55.70 63.95 64.41
N VAL A 6 55.77 64.62 63.26
CA VAL A 6 54.68 64.63 62.28
C VAL A 6 54.63 63.30 61.51
N PRO A 7 53.46 62.65 61.37
CA PRO A 7 53.35 61.40 60.66
C PRO A 7 53.61 61.60 59.16
N LYS A 8 54.51 60.78 58.59
CA LYS A 8 54.70 60.69 57.13
C LYS A 8 53.50 59.98 56.51
N VAL A 9 52.64 60.73 55.85
CA VAL A 9 51.58 60.19 54.99
C VAL A 9 52.24 59.54 53.78
N LYS A 10 52.18 58.21 53.68
CA LYS A 10 52.41 57.51 52.42
C LYS A 10 51.13 57.65 51.60
N GLU A 11 51.16 58.46 50.56
CA GLU A 11 50.17 58.36 49.50
C GLU A 11 50.24 56.95 48.92
N SER A 12 49.25 56.13 49.26
CA SER A 12 48.93 54.95 48.47
C SER A 12 48.62 55.46 47.08
N LYS A 13 49.39 55.03 46.07
CA LYS A 13 49.05 55.23 44.66
C LYS A 13 47.73 54.51 44.40
N GLY A 14 46.63 55.19 44.71
CA GLY A 14 45.28 54.75 44.43
C GLY A 14 45.20 54.50 42.93
N ILE A 15 44.79 53.30 42.58
CA ILE A 15 44.54 52.88 41.20
C ILE A 15 43.71 53.99 40.56
N GLN A 16 44.25 54.58 39.49
CA GLN A 16 43.67 55.73 38.81
C GLN A 16 42.26 55.35 38.34
N ILE A 17 41.23 55.87 39.01
CA ILE A 17 39.81 55.59 38.75
C ILE A 17 39.42 55.82 37.28
N LEU A 18 40.17 56.66 36.55
CA LEU A 18 40.02 56.87 35.11
C LEU A 18 40.40 55.64 34.25
N THR A 19 41.36 54.80 34.65
CA THR A 19 41.73 53.59 33.91
C THR A 19 40.82 52.41 34.24
N THR A 20 40.23 52.37 35.43
CA THR A 20 39.26 51.33 35.83
C THR A 20 37.88 51.53 35.18
N VAL A 21 37.38 52.77 35.06
CA VAL A 21 36.07 53.06 34.45
C VAL A 21 36.05 52.70 32.95
N TRP A 22 37.17 52.85 32.25
CA TRP A 22 37.29 52.49 30.83
C TRP A 22 37.48 50.98 30.56
N LEU A 23 37.78 50.20 31.60
CA LEU A 23 37.95 48.75 31.46
C LEU A 23 36.62 48.06 31.12
N ILE A 24 35.51 48.53 31.70
CA ILE A 24 34.18 47.94 31.49
C ILE A 24 33.71 48.09 30.03
N PRO A 25 33.75 49.29 29.40
CA PRO A 25 33.43 49.45 27.98
C PRO A 25 34.33 48.62 27.06
N LEU A 26 35.62 48.54 27.35
CA LEU A 26 36.57 47.76 26.54
C LEU A 26 36.26 46.26 26.61
N ILE A 27 35.99 45.73 27.80
CA ILE A 27 35.54 44.34 27.99
C ILE A 27 34.22 44.10 27.25
N ALA A 28 33.26 45.02 27.33
CA ALA A 28 31.98 44.90 26.62
C ALA A 28 32.17 44.83 25.10
N ILE A 29 33.07 45.65 24.53
CA ILE A 29 33.42 45.60 23.09
C ILE A 29 34.05 44.25 22.73
N ILE A 30 34.97 43.73 23.55
CA ILE A 30 35.61 42.42 23.30
C ILE A 30 34.55 41.30 23.32
N ILE A 31 33.63 41.32 24.28
CA ILE A 31 32.53 40.34 24.35
C ILE A 31 31.61 40.47 23.14
N ALA A 32 31.25 41.70 22.73
CA ALA A 32 30.41 41.93 21.56
C ALA A 32 31.08 41.43 20.27
N LEU A 33 32.37 41.70 20.08
CA LEU A 33 33.15 41.19 18.96
C LEU A 33 33.23 39.67 18.98
N TRP A 34 33.42 39.06 20.15
CA TRP A 34 33.47 37.61 20.29
C TRP A 34 32.12 36.94 19.99
N LEU A 35 31.01 37.50 20.49
CA LEU A 35 29.66 37.05 20.19
C LEU A 35 29.33 37.21 18.71
N GLY A 36 29.70 38.35 18.11
CA GLY A 36 29.56 38.59 16.68
C GLY A 36 30.33 37.56 15.84
N TYR A 37 31.57 37.27 16.22
CA TYR A 37 32.37 36.24 15.57
C TYR A 37 31.74 34.85 15.68
N GLN A 38 31.25 34.47 16.87
CA GLN A 38 30.57 33.18 17.05
C GLN A 38 29.28 33.08 16.22
N TYR A 39 28.51 34.16 16.13
CA TYR A 39 27.31 34.22 15.30
C TYR A 39 27.66 34.02 13.82
N TYR A 40 28.63 34.78 13.29
CA TYR A 40 29.07 34.65 11.91
C TYR A 40 29.71 33.30 11.59
N ALA A 41 30.44 32.70 12.53
CA ALA A 41 31.10 31.40 12.33
C ALA A 41 30.10 30.23 12.18
N LYS A 42 28.87 30.37 12.69
CA LYS A 42 27.80 29.35 12.60
C LYS A 42 26.96 29.46 11.33
N ILE A 43 26.95 30.63 10.67
CA ILE A 43 26.21 30.86 9.43
C ILE A 43 26.83 30.01 8.31
N GLY A 44 26.04 29.08 7.77
CA GLY A 44 26.42 28.29 6.59
C GLY A 44 25.93 28.91 5.28
N SER A 45 25.99 28.12 4.21
CA SER A 45 25.63 28.56 2.87
C SER A 45 24.12 28.87 2.75
N THR A 46 23.79 29.79 1.86
CA THR A 46 22.41 30.00 1.41
C THR A 46 22.18 29.13 0.18
N ILE A 47 21.08 28.37 0.16
CA ILE A 47 20.68 27.51 -0.94
C ILE A 47 19.35 27.96 -1.53
N GLN A 48 19.11 27.58 -2.78
CA GLN A 48 17.88 27.85 -3.51
C GLN A 48 17.24 26.52 -3.93
N ILE A 49 15.98 26.31 -3.56
CA ILE A 49 15.23 25.09 -3.86
C ILE A 49 13.97 25.47 -4.64
N SER A 50 13.77 24.85 -5.80
CA SER A 50 12.62 25.10 -6.67
C SER A 50 11.56 24.03 -6.46
N PHE A 51 10.34 24.41 -6.10
CA PHE A 51 9.18 23.52 -5.95
C PHE A 51 8.04 23.94 -6.89
N ARG A 52 7.10 23.03 -7.20
CA ARG A 52 5.89 23.39 -7.93
C ARG A 52 4.88 24.19 -7.11
N SER A 53 4.85 23.97 -5.79
CA SER A 53 3.99 24.71 -4.87
C SER A 53 4.67 24.93 -3.52
N ASN A 54 4.19 25.90 -2.75
CA ASN A 54 4.73 26.23 -1.43
C ASN A 54 4.32 25.23 -0.33
N ALA A 55 3.24 24.47 -0.53
CA ALA A 55 2.72 23.46 0.41
C ALA A 55 2.70 23.89 1.91
N GLY A 56 2.37 25.17 2.17
CA GLY A 56 2.22 25.70 3.52
C GLY A 56 3.50 26.14 4.25
N LEU A 57 4.63 26.26 3.55
CA LEU A 57 5.85 26.84 4.14
C LEU A 57 5.69 28.34 4.42
N VAL A 58 6.35 28.82 5.48
CA VAL A 58 6.29 30.21 5.93
C VAL A 58 7.71 30.79 6.04
N GLU A 59 7.92 31.97 5.48
CA GLU A 59 9.20 32.69 5.57
C GLU A 59 9.60 32.97 7.02
N ASN A 60 10.88 32.77 7.34
CA ASN A 60 11.47 32.99 8.67
C ASN A 60 10.87 32.13 9.80
N GLN A 61 10.07 31.11 9.46
CA GLN A 61 9.45 30.19 10.41
C GLN A 61 9.70 28.72 10.03
N SER A 62 9.50 28.36 8.76
CA SER A 62 9.73 26.98 8.31
C SER A 62 11.21 26.61 8.37
N VAL A 63 11.48 25.44 8.94
CA VAL A 63 12.84 24.92 9.12
C VAL A 63 13.19 23.89 8.06
N ILE A 64 14.49 23.65 7.89
CA ILE A 64 15.01 22.50 7.15
C ILE A 64 15.55 21.49 8.17
N LYS A 65 15.10 20.25 8.06
CA LYS A 65 15.49 19.15 8.94
C LYS A 65 16.25 18.07 8.18
N MET A 66 17.12 17.36 8.87
CA MET A 66 17.70 16.10 8.43
C MET A 66 17.70 15.14 9.60
N ARG A 67 16.98 14.02 9.50
CA ARG A 67 16.86 13.03 10.59
C ARG A 67 16.33 13.67 11.87
N ASP A 68 15.27 14.47 11.75
CA ASP A 68 14.62 15.23 12.83
C ASP A 68 15.47 16.33 13.50
N VAL A 69 16.68 16.61 12.98
CA VAL A 69 17.54 17.68 13.47
C VAL A 69 17.41 18.92 12.59
N THR A 70 17.14 20.08 13.20
CA THR A 70 17.10 21.37 12.49
C THR A 70 18.49 21.77 12.01
N ILE A 71 18.63 21.88 10.69
CA ILE A 71 19.89 22.17 9.98
C ILE A 71 19.82 23.44 9.12
N GLY A 72 18.67 24.11 9.07
CA GLY A 72 18.50 25.35 8.32
C GLY A 72 17.13 25.98 8.52
N MET A 73 16.92 27.13 7.89
CA MET A 73 15.68 27.91 7.97
C MET A 73 15.37 28.54 6.61
N VAL A 74 14.08 28.55 6.25
CA VAL A 74 13.58 29.25 5.08
C VAL A 74 13.64 30.75 5.33
N THR A 75 14.37 31.50 4.51
CA THR A 75 14.53 32.95 4.66
C THR A 75 13.68 33.74 3.69
N HIS A 76 13.38 33.19 2.51
CA HIS A 76 12.55 33.88 1.51
C HIS A 76 11.85 32.88 0.56
N ILE A 77 10.63 33.20 0.16
CA ILE A 77 9.78 32.44 -0.76
C ILE A 77 9.32 33.41 -1.86
N SER A 78 9.57 33.05 -3.10
CA SER A 78 9.24 33.87 -4.27
C SER A 78 8.59 33.00 -5.36
N LEU A 79 7.78 33.58 -6.22
CA LEU A 79 7.29 32.88 -7.42
C LEU A 79 8.44 32.75 -8.43
N SER A 80 8.49 31.63 -9.14
CA SER A 80 9.43 31.50 -10.26
C SER A 80 9.05 32.46 -11.40
N ASP A 81 10.03 32.90 -12.18
CA ASP A 81 9.82 33.87 -13.27
C ASP A 81 8.79 33.42 -14.31
N ASN A 82 8.60 32.11 -14.47
CA ASN A 82 7.61 31.51 -15.37
C ASN A 82 6.22 31.32 -14.75
N GLY A 83 6.03 31.67 -13.47
CA GLY A 83 4.78 31.52 -12.71
C GLY A 83 4.32 30.09 -12.44
N LYS A 84 5.12 29.07 -12.80
CA LYS A 84 4.76 27.64 -12.70
C LYS A 84 5.26 26.96 -11.42
N GLY A 85 5.86 27.71 -10.51
CA GLY A 85 6.42 27.19 -9.27
C GLY A 85 6.84 28.27 -8.30
N VAL A 86 7.50 27.84 -7.22
CA VAL A 86 8.04 28.68 -6.16
C VAL A 86 9.52 28.41 -5.99
N ILE A 87 10.27 29.48 -5.74
CA ILE A 87 11.69 29.47 -5.43
C ILE A 87 11.85 29.80 -3.96
N ILE A 88 12.42 28.86 -3.22
CA ILE A 88 12.66 28.95 -1.79
C ILE A 88 14.14 29.19 -1.56
N LYS A 89 14.48 30.29 -0.89
CA LYS A 89 15.83 30.55 -0.37
C LYS A 89 15.87 30.13 1.09
N ALA A 90 16.86 29.32 1.43
CA ALA A 90 17.06 28.84 2.78
C ALA A 90 18.50 29.01 3.22
N ARG A 91 18.69 29.32 4.50
CA ARG A 91 19.99 29.44 5.14
C ARG A 91 20.30 28.17 5.91
N MET A 92 21.42 27.54 5.58
CA MET A 92 21.84 26.28 6.17
C MET A 92 22.87 26.49 7.28
N ASN A 93 22.98 25.54 8.21
CA ASN A 93 24.04 25.49 9.19
C ASN A 93 25.34 25.02 8.54
N LYS A 94 26.49 25.57 8.96
CA LYS A 94 27.80 25.24 8.40
C LYS A 94 28.16 23.74 8.48
N GLU A 95 27.67 23.06 9.51
CA GLU A 95 27.90 21.62 9.76
C GLU A 95 27.33 20.71 8.66
N VAL A 96 26.28 21.17 7.96
CA VAL A 96 25.60 20.37 6.92
C VAL A 96 26.18 20.56 5.52
N SER A 97 27.15 21.47 5.36
CA SER A 97 27.78 21.79 4.06
C SER A 97 28.19 20.57 3.24
N LYS A 98 28.76 19.54 3.88
CA LYS A 98 29.20 18.30 3.22
C LYS A 98 28.07 17.41 2.70
N TYR A 99 26.82 17.70 3.07
CA TYR A 99 25.63 16.99 2.61
C TYR A 99 24.89 17.79 1.52
N LEU A 100 25.29 19.04 1.27
CA LEU A 100 24.72 19.93 0.26
C LEU A 100 25.45 19.74 -1.08
N ASN A 101 25.35 18.55 -1.66
CA ASN A 101 25.93 18.20 -2.97
C ASN A 101 24.84 17.84 -3.98
N GLU A 102 25.21 17.43 -5.19
CA GLU A 102 24.27 17.08 -6.27
C GLU A 102 23.35 15.90 -5.93
N LYS A 103 23.73 15.05 -4.96
CA LYS A 103 22.91 13.93 -4.47
C LYS A 103 21.93 14.34 -3.38
N ALA A 104 21.98 15.58 -2.92
CA ALA A 104 21.00 16.10 -1.97
C ALA A 104 19.60 16.10 -2.59
N ARG A 105 18.63 15.67 -1.80
CA ARG A 105 17.21 15.65 -2.17
C ARG A 105 16.41 16.36 -1.08
N PHE A 106 15.52 17.23 -1.51
CA PHE A 106 14.68 18.04 -0.64
C PHE A 106 13.22 17.78 -0.96
N TRP A 107 12.37 17.66 0.05
CA TRP A 107 10.92 17.59 -0.13
C TRP A 107 10.20 18.33 1.00
N ILE A 108 8.97 18.76 0.75
CA ILE A 108 8.15 19.46 1.76
C ILE A 108 7.37 18.41 2.53
N VAL A 109 7.56 18.40 3.85
CA VAL A 109 6.71 17.66 4.78
C VAL A 109 5.63 18.61 5.27
N HIS A 110 4.39 18.26 5.00
CA HIS A 110 3.20 19.02 5.37
C HIS A 110 2.18 18.06 6.00
N PRO A 111 1.24 18.56 6.83
CA PRO A 111 0.20 17.73 7.40
C PRO A 111 -0.73 17.29 6.28
N ASP A 112 -0.63 16.03 5.88
CA ASP A 112 -1.52 15.43 4.91
C ASP A 112 -2.56 14.58 5.65
N VAL A 113 -3.84 14.91 5.42
CA VAL A 113 -4.99 14.14 5.91
C VAL A 113 -5.48 13.29 4.74
N GLY A 114 -4.62 12.38 4.30
CA GLY A 114 -4.91 11.45 3.22
C GLY A 114 -5.66 10.21 3.71
N SER A 115 -6.27 9.49 2.77
CA SER A 115 -6.88 8.18 2.98
C SER A 115 -5.87 7.05 3.22
N GLN A 116 -4.71 7.34 3.84
CA GLN A 116 -3.67 6.37 4.21
C GLN A 116 -3.25 6.48 5.69
N GLY A 117 -3.80 7.45 6.43
CA GLY A 117 -3.47 7.73 7.82
C GLY A 117 -3.13 9.20 8.03
N ILE A 118 -2.85 9.56 9.27
CA ILE A 118 -2.44 10.92 9.64
C ILE A 118 -0.91 10.95 9.64
N SER A 119 -0.32 11.62 8.65
CA SER A 119 1.14 11.87 8.59
C SER A 119 1.42 13.33 8.93
N GLY A 120 2.58 13.61 9.54
CA GLY A 120 2.96 14.99 9.87
C GLY A 120 2.20 15.60 11.07
N LEU A 121 1.80 14.80 12.06
CA LEU A 121 1.17 15.34 13.30
C LEU A 121 2.04 16.38 14.01
N ASP A 122 3.37 16.30 13.87
CA ASP A 122 4.31 17.30 14.38
C ASP A 122 4.14 18.68 13.69
N THR A 123 3.62 18.70 12.47
CA THR A 123 3.39 19.93 11.68
C THR A 123 2.08 20.63 12.04
N ILE A 124 1.14 19.98 12.74
CA ILE A 124 -0.07 20.66 13.25
C ILE A 124 0.32 21.78 14.22
N VAL A 125 1.38 21.56 15.00
CA VAL A 125 1.91 22.54 15.96
C VAL A 125 3.06 23.36 15.34
N SER A 126 3.92 22.72 14.53
CA SER A 126 5.17 23.33 14.05
C SER A 126 5.10 23.96 12.65
N GLY A 127 4.02 23.72 11.89
CA GLY A 127 3.89 24.08 10.48
C GLY A 127 4.64 23.15 9.52
N SER A 128 4.42 23.34 8.22
CA SER A 128 5.17 22.62 7.17
C SER A 128 6.66 22.94 7.26
N TYR A 129 7.50 21.94 6.95
CA TYR A 129 8.95 22.06 6.94
C TYR A 129 9.56 21.34 5.74
N ILE A 130 10.85 21.55 5.48
CA ILE A 130 11.57 20.87 4.40
C ILE A 130 12.47 19.79 5.01
N GLU A 131 12.44 18.57 4.50
CA GLU A 131 13.38 17.51 4.89
C GLU A 131 14.51 17.41 3.85
N LEU A 132 15.74 17.18 4.31
CA LEU A 132 16.94 16.94 3.51
C LEU A 132 17.39 15.49 3.66
N PHE A 133 17.55 14.81 2.54
CA PHE A 133 18.38 13.62 2.43
C PHE A 133 19.68 13.96 1.67
N GLY A 134 20.82 13.58 2.24
CA GLY A 134 22.12 13.74 1.58
C GLY A 134 23.14 12.72 2.07
N LYS A 135 24.07 12.34 1.18
CA LYS A 135 25.27 11.57 1.52
C LYS A 135 26.46 12.54 1.58
N LYS A 136 27.46 12.24 2.40
CA LYS A 136 28.62 13.12 2.60
C LYS A 136 29.52 13.09 1.36
N GLU A 137 29.81 14.25 0.78
CA GLU A 137 30.68 14.41 -0.40
C GLU A 137 31.43 15.76 -0.31
N GLU A 138 32.48 15.95 -1.11
CA GLU A 138 33.31 17.16 -1.05
C GLU A 138 32.76 18.32 -1.89
N GLU A 139 32.08 18.02 -2.99
CA GLU A 139 31.48 19.03 -3.86
C GLU A 139 30.22 19.61 -3.24
N THR A 140 30.00 20.91 -3.43
CA THR A 140 28.82 21.60 -2.89
C THR A 140 28.02 22.25 -4.00
N THR A 141 26.70 22.19 -3.86
CA THR A 141 25.73 22.74 -4.80
C THR A 141 24.85 23.74 -4.06
N HIS A 142 24.35 24.74 -4.79
CA HIS A 142 23.50 25.80 -4.20
C HIS A 142 22.10 25.85 -4.79
N HIS A 143 21.84 25.13 -5.88
CA HIS A 143 20.55 25.10 -6.57
C HIS A 143 20.00 23.68 -6.59
N TYR A 144 18.75 23.53 -6.18
CA TYR A 144 18.09 22.24 -6.06
C TYR A 144 16.70 22.27 -6.68
N ILE A 145 16.28 21.13 -7.18
CA ILE A 145 14.89 20.87 -7.55
C ILE A 145 14.30 20.03 -6.42
N GLY A 146 13.24 20.55 -5.82
CA GLY A 146 12.51 19.88 -4.76
C GLY A 146 11.64 18.76 -5.32
N LEU A 147 11.59 17.64 -4.61
CA LEU A 147 10.72 16.51 -4.89
C LEU A 147 9.30 16.81 -4.42
N GLU A 148 8.31 16.33 -5.16
CA GLU A 148 6.88 16.47 -4.84
C GLU A 148 6.48 15.51 -3.71
N GLU A 149 7.05 14.31 -3.71
CA GLU A 149 6.80 13.30 -2.70
C GLU A 149 8.05 13.08 -1.84
N PRO A 150 7.88 12.67 -0.57
CA PRO A 150 9.00 12.24 0.26
C PRO A 150 9.84 11.21 -0.47
N LEU A 151 11.16 11.30 -0.31
CA LEU A 151 12.04 10.24 -0.78
C LEU A 151 11.67 8.97 -0.02
N LEU A 152 10.81 8.15 -0.61
CA LEU A 152 10.49 6.79 -0.17
C LEU A 152 11.81 6.04 -0.27
N ASN A 153 12.54 6.01 0.84
CA ASN A 153 13.85 5.39 1.01
C ASN A 153 14.28 4.62 -0.25
N ASP A 154 14.94 5.30 -1.20
CA ASP A 154 15.29 4.78 -2.53
C ASP A 154 16.22 3.54 -2.44
N GLU A 155 16.62 3.18 -1.21
CA GLU A 155 17.32 1.96 -0.84
C GLU A 155 16.40 0.76 -0.55
N ALA A 156 15.08 0.89 -0.68
CA ALA A 156 14.19 -0.27 -0.64
C ALA A 156 14.37 -1.07 -1.94
N ARG A 157 15.47 -1.84 -2.02
CA ARG A 157 15.55 -3.03 -2.86
C ARG A 157 14.30 -3.87 -2.59
N GLY A 158 13.80 -4.54 -3.61
CA GLY A 158 12.61 -5.36 -3.48
C GLY A 158 12.18 -5.94 -4.80
N THR A 159 11.10 -6.71 -4.74
CA THR A 159 10.60 -7.49 -5.86
C THR A 159 9.18 -7.06 -6.18
N TYR A 160 8.90 -6.95 -7.48
CA TYR A 160 7.56 -6.72 -7.98
C TYR A 160 6.87 -8.05 -8.27
N TYR A 161 5.61 -8.16 -7.87
CA TYR A 161 4.76 -9.31 -8.19
C TYR A 161 3.52 -8.85 -8.95
N GLN A 162 3.10 -9.67 -9.91
CA GLN A 162 1.88 -9.44 -10.67
C GLN A 162 0.76 -10.29 -10.10
N LEU A 163 -0.39 -9.67 -9.85
CA LEU A 163 -1.60 -10.34 -9.41
C LEU A 163 -2.73 -10.10 -10.42
N SER A 164 -3.68 -11.02 -10.49
CA SER A 164 -4.90 -10.90 -11.29
C SER A 164 -6.14 -11.25 -10.48
N ALA A 165 -7.23 -10.52 -10.72
CA ALA A 165 -8.56 -10.81 -10.20
C ALA A 165 -9.67 -10.33 -11.15
N PRO A 166 -10.89 -10.89 -11.09
CA PRO A 166 -12.00 -10.44 -11.93
C PRO A 166 -12.49 -9.02 -11.59
N LYS A 167 -12.15 -8.47 -10.42
CA LYS A 167 -12.58 -7.14 -9.94
C LYS A 167 -11.47 -6.48 -9.11
N SER A 168 -11.56 -5.16 -8.91
CA SER A 168 -10.59 -4.40 -8.12
C SER A 168 -10.64 -4.71 -6.62
N TYR A 169 -11.75 -5.26 -6.13
CA TYR A 169 -11.98 -5.58 -4.72
C TYR A 169 -11.67 -4.42 -3.76
N ASN A 170 -11.91 -3.19 -4.20
CA ASN A 170 -11.65 -1.97 -3.43
C ASN A 170 -10.17 -1.79 -3.05
N ILE A 171 -9.26 -2.36 -3.84
CA ILE A 171 -7.82 -2.15 -3.77
C ILE A 171 -7.44 -1.04 -4.75
N SER A 172 -6.64 -0.09 -4.30
CA SER A 172 -6.14 1.04 -5.09
C SER A 172 -4.62 1.08 -5.10
N GLU A 173 -4.05 1.91 -5.97
CA GLU A 173 -2.64 2.30 -5.86
C GLU A 173 -2.39 2.90 -4.47
N GLY A 174 -1.24 2.56 -3.87
CA GLY A 174 -0.90 2.90 -2.50
C GLY A 174 -1.48 1.97 -1.42
N SER A 175 -2.43 1.06 -1.73
CA SER A 175 -2.92 0.09 -0.74
C SER A 175 -1.78 -0.75 -0.16
N ASN A 176 -1.85 -1.07 1.13
CA ASN A 176 -0.78 -1.79 1.82
C ASN A 176 -0.78 -3.30 1.52
N VAL A 177 0.42 -3.90 1.49
CA VAL A 177 0.62 -5.35 1.37
C VAL A 177 1.14 -5.90 2.70
N TYR A 178 0.46 -6.94 3.20
CA TYR A 178 0.69 -7.52 4.51
C TYR A 178 1.13 -8.98 4.45
N TYR A 179 2.08 -9.34 5.31
CA TYR A 179 2.38 -10.73 5.65
C TYR A 179 2.30 -10.89 7.16
N ARG A 180 1.45 -11.81 7.64
CA ARG A 180 1.19 -12.00 9.09
C ARG A 180 0.92 -10.69 9.84
N MET A 181 0.03 -9.85 9.30
CA MET A 181 -0.33 -8.52 9.83
C MET A 181 0.78 -7.45 9.80
N LEU A 182 1.99 -7.77 9.36
CA LEU A 182 3.06 -6.77 9.17
C LEU A 182 3.00 -6.17 7.78
N ASN A 183 3.09 -4.85 7.67
CA ASN A 183 3.22 -4.18 6.37
C ASN A 183 4.62 -4.44 5.79
N ILE A 184 4.63 -5.13 4.65
CA ILE A 184 5.86 -5.54 3.95
C ILE A 184 6.04 -4.84 2.59
N GLY A 185 5.04 -4.08 2.14
CA GLY A 185 4.98 -3.58 0.77
C GLY A 185 3.72 -2.76 0.47
N ARG A 186 3.53 -2.44 -0.81
CA ARG A 186 2.40 -1.62 -1.28
C ARG A 186 1.98 -2.02 -2.70
N VAL A 187 0.76 -1.66 -3.06
CA VAL A 187 0.25 -1.75 -4.43
C VAL A 187 0.77 -0.56 -5.22
N GLU A 188 1.46 -0.84 -6.32
CA GLU A 188 2.09 0.16 -7.19
C GLU A 188 1.17 0.57 -8.33
N ARG A 189 0.51 -0.42 -8.95
CA ARG A 189 -0.39 -0.19 -10.09
C ARG A 189 -1.62 -1.05 -10.01
N VAL A 190 -2.74 -0.49 -10.47
CA VAL A 190 -4.01 -1.20 -10.67
C VAL A 190 -4.52 -0.86 -12.06
N GLY A 191 -4.74 -1.86 -12.91
CA GLY A 191 -5.15 -1.64 -14.29
C GLY A 191 -6.08 -2.73 -14.82
N ILE A 192 -6.92 -2.39 -15.78
CA ILE A 192 -7.74 -3.38 -16.49
C ILE A 192 -6.84 -4.09 -17.52
N SER A 193 -7.00 -5.40 -17.66
CA SER A 193 -6.31 -6.18 -18.68
C SER A 193 -6.68 -5.70 -20.09
N PRO A 194 -5.79 -5.84 -21.10
CA PRO A 194 -6.07 -5.36 -22.46
C PRO A 194 -7.33 -5.96 -23.11
N ASP A 195 -7.71 -7.17 -22.70
CA ASP A 195 -8.92 -7.87 -23.14
C ASP A 195 -10.17 -7.52 -22.31
N GLY A 196 -10.04 -6.68 -21.28
CA GLY A 196 -11.12 -6.26 -20.40
C GLY A 196 -11.64 -7.34 -19.44
N GLY A 197 -11.04 -8.54 -19.44
CA GLY A 197 -11.54 -9.70 -18.71
C GLY A 197 -11.22 -9.71 -17.22
N HIS A 198 -10.17 -8.98 -16.79
CA HIS A 198 -9.71 -8.98 -15.41
C HIS A 198 -8.98 -7.67 -15.04
N ILE A 199 -8.69 -7.51 -13.75
CA ILE A 199 -7.89 -6.44 -13.19
C ILE A 199 -6.50 -7.01 -12.85
N ASN A 200 -5.47 -6.35 -13.33
CA ASN A 200 -4.08 -6.61 -13.01
C ASN A 200 -3.61 -5.66 -11.92
N PHE A 201 -2.87 -6.22 -10.97
CA PHE A 201 -2.24 -5.48 -9.88
C PHE A 201 -0.74 -5.71 -9.93
N THR A 202 0.04 -4.63 -9.86
CA THR A 202 1.47 -4.73 -9.58
C THR A 202 1.69 -4.36 -8.13
N ILE A 203 2.28 -5.27 -7.36
CA ILE A 203 2.65 -5.00 -5.97
C ILE A 203 4.17 -4.95 -5.84
N PHE A 204 4.65 -4.10 -4.93
CA PHE A 204 6.04 -4.02 -4.53
C PHE A 204 6.22 -4.57 -3.12
N VAL A 205 7.20 -5.46 -2.94
CA VAL A 205 7.56 -6.06 -1.65
C VAL A 205 9.02 -5.78 -1.34
N LYS A 206 9.31 -5.29 -0.14
CA LYS A 206 10.68 -4.96 0.29
C LYS A 206 11.56 -6.22 0.34
N GLU A 207 12.84 -6.09 -0.04
CA GLU A 207 13.82 -7.18 -0.18
C GLU A 207 13.84 -8.14 1.01
N LYS A 208 13.87 -7.58 2.23
CA LYS A 208 13.90 -8.35 3.49
C LYS A 208 12.67 -9.23 3.75
N TYR A 209 11.65 -9.18 2.91
CA TYR A 209 10.45 -9.99 3.00
C TYR A 209 10.21 -10.89 1.78
N VAL A 210 11.06 -10.79 0.74
CA VAL A 210 10.92 -11.55 -0.51
C VAL A 210 10.95 -13.05 -0.25
N HIS A 211 11.75 -13.52 0.71
CA HIS A 211 11.85 -14.94 1.07
C HIS A 211 10.59 -15.51 1.74
N TYR A 212 9.59 -14.68 2.07
CA TYR A 212 8.30 -15.16 2.55
C TYR A 212 7.30 -15.43 1.42
N ILE A 213 7.69 -15.19 0.17
CA ILE A 213 6.84 -15.33 -1.02
C ILE A 213 7.45 -16.37 -1.96
N ASN A 214 6.67 -17.41 -2.25
CA ASN A 214 7.03 -18.48 -3.18
C ASN A 214 5.86 -18.79 -4.12
N ASP A 215 6.03 -19.79 -4.97
CA ASP A 215 5.02 -20.28 -5.93
C ASP A 215 3.74 -20.81 -5.27
N LYS A 216 3.79 -21.18 -3.99
CA LYS A 216 2.65 -21.64 -3.18
C LYS A 216 1.98 -20.51 -2.39
N SER A 217 2.48 -19.28 -2.48
CA SER A 217 1.87 -18.13 -1.84
C SER A 217 0.52 -17.79 -2.45
N LYS A 218 -0.46 -17.50 -1.58
CA LYS A 218 -1.81 -17.07 -1.96
C LYS A 218 -2.06 -15.66 -1.46
N PHE A 219 -2.69 -14.84 -2.30
CA PHE A 219 -2.94 -13.43 -2.05
C PHE A 219 -4.44 -13.20 -1.90
N TYR A 220 -4.88 -12.56 -0.83
CA TYR A 220 -6.30 -12.29 -0.60
C TYR A 220 -6.50 -10.86 -0.12
N THR A 221 -7.62 -10.23 -0.46
CA THR A 221 -7.93 -8.92 0.10
C THR A 221 -8.34 -9.04 1.55
N ARG A 222 -7.95 -8.03 2.33
CA ARG A 222 -8.45 -7.82 3.68
C ARG A 222 -9.80 -7.13 3.58
N SER A 223 -10.83 -7.87 3.15
CA SER A 223 -12.21 -7.36 3.13
C SER A 223 -12.73 -7.15 4.55
N THR A 224 -13.46 -6.05 4.73
CA THR A 224 -13.95 -5.53 6.01
C THR A 224 -15.17 -6.27 6.55
N PHE A 225 -15.86 -7.07 5.74
CA PHE A 225 -16.99 -7.90 6.16
C PHE A 225 -17.15 -9.07 5.19
N ASN A 226 -16.91 -10.31 5.66
CA ASN A 226 -17.35 -11.51 4.97
C ASN A 226 -18.11 -12.39 5.97
N LEU A 227 -19.44 -12.32 5.95
CA LEU A 227 -20.30 -13.30 6.61
C LEU A 227 -20.35 -14.53 5.70
N ASP A 228 -19.54 -15.53 6.00
CA ASP A 228 -19.62 -16.83 5.34
C ASP A 228 -20.53 -17.76 6.18
N ILE A 229 -21.78 -17.93 5.70
CA ILE A 229 -22.80 -18.79 6.34
C ILE A 229 -22.91 -20.11 5.56
N SER A 230 -21.81 -20.61 4.98
CA SER A 230 -21.89 -21.79 4.12
C SER A 230 -22.01 -23.11 4.90
N LYS A 231 -21.65 -23.17 6.19
CA LYS A 231 -21.54 -24.44 6.94
C LYS A 231 -21.92 -24.40 8.43
N GLY A 232 -22.77 -23.45 8.87
CA GLY A 232 -23.23 -23.38 10.26
C GLY A 232 -22.15 -22.99 11.30
N ASN A 233 -20.91 -22.73 10.87
CA ASN A 233 -19.84 -22.18 11.71
C ASN A 233 -19.73 -20.68 11.41
N LEU A 234 -20.16 -19.85 12.36
CA LEU A 234 -20.01 -18.40 12.30
C LEU A 234 -18.56 -18.03 12.67
N ASP A 235 -17.72 -17.79 11.66
CA ASP A 235 -16.36 -17.23 11.88
C ASP A 235 -16.43 -15.71 11.68
N VAL A 236 -16.52 -14.98 12.80
CA VAL A 236 -16.56 -13.51 12.81
C VAL A 236 -15.18 -13.00 13.18
N SER A 237 -14.39 -12.70 12.16
CA SER A 237 -13.09 -12.03 12.31
C SER A 237 -13.27 -10.52 12.21
N ILE A 238 -13.39 -9.82 13.34
CA ILE A 238 -13.47 -8.34 13.40
C ILE A 238 -12.05 -7.78 13.45
N ALA A 239 -11.57 -7.20 12.34
CA ALA A 239 -10.33 -6.45 12.35
C ALA A 239 -10.50 -5.10 13.08
N PRO A 240 -9.46 -4.57 13.76
CA PRO A 240 -9.53 -3.27 14.41
C PRO A 240 -9.91 -2.15 13.45
N ILE A 241 -10.79 -1.22 13.86
CA ILE A 241 -11.32 -0.13 13.03
C ILE A 241 -10.24 0.72 12.36
N SER A 242 -9.11 0.95 13.02
CA SER A 242 -7.96 1.67 12.47
C SER A 242 -7.30 0.97 11.26
N GLN A 243 -7.54 -0.33 11.08
CA GLN A 243 -7.06 -1.13 9.95
C GLN A 243 -8.11 -1.32 8.84
N LEU A 244 -9.36 -0.87 9.05
CA LEU A 244 -10.49 -1.06 8.12
C LEU A 244 -10.52 -0.03 6.98
N LEU A 245 -9.87 1.12 7.13
CA LEU A 245 -10.09 2.29 6.26
C LEU A 245 -9.32 2.27 4.93
N HIS A 246 -8.27 1.46 4.77
CA HIS A 246 -7.33 1.62 3.64
C HIS A 246 -7.28 0.45 2.65
N GLY A 247 -8.16 -0.56 2.83
CA GLY A 247 -8.05 -1.81 2.08
C GLY A 247 -6.66 -2.45 2.23
N GLY A 248 -6.41 -3.56 1.56
CA GLY A 248 -5.06 -4.12 1.52
C GLY A 248 -5.02 -5.57 1.07
N ILE A 249 -3.85 -5.98 0.63
CA ILE A 249 -3.58 -7.34 0.17
C ILE A 249 -2.83 -8.06 1.29
N ALA A 250 -3.30 -9.24 1.66
CA ALA A 250 -2.61 -10.11 2.60
C ALA A 250 -2.08 -11.35 1.88
N ILE A 251 -0.90 -11.78 2.31
CA ILE A 251 -0.20 -12.94 1.76
C ILE A 251 -0.27 -14.09 2.76
N HIS A 252 -0.62 -15.27 2.26
CA HIS A 252 -0.53 -16.54 2.99
C HIS A 252 0.44 -17.48 2.27
N THR A 253 1.52 -17.85 2.95
CA THR A 253 2.49 -18.83 2.47
C THR A 253 2.48 -20.02 3.42
N PRO A 254 2.25 -21.26 2.94
CA PRO A 254 2.30 -22.46 3.77
C PRO A 254 3.66 -22.61 4.47
N LEU A 255 3.66 -22.83 5.78
CA LEU A 255 4.88 -22.95 6.59
C LEU A 255 5.87 -24.00 6.05
N ASN A 256 5.35 -25.14 5.63
CA ASN A 256 6.12 -26.25 5.06
C ASN A 256 6.73 -25.95 3.69
N SER A 257 6.45 -24.79 3.09
CA SER A 257 7.01 -24.38 1.80
C SER A 257 8.09 -23.31 1.90
N LEU A 258 8.37 -22.81 3.12
CA LEU A 258 9.38 -21.76 3.34
C LEU A 258 10.81 -22.30 3.35
N ASP A 259 11.00 -23.58 3.68
CA ASP A 259 12.32 -24.22 3.77
C ASP A 259 12.83 -24.78 2.43
N ASP A 260 11.92 -24.94 1.48
CA ASP A 260 12.29 -25.33 0.13
C ASP A 260 12.61 -24.06 -0.67
N ASN A 261 13.82 -23.93 -1.23
CA ASN A 261 14.34 -22.79 -2.03
C ASN A 261 13.54 -22.44 -3.32
N HIS A 262 12.21 -22.39 -3.26
CA HIS A 262 11.32 -22.05 -4.35
C HIS A 262 11.28 -20.52 -4.47
N THR A 263 12.15 -20.00 -5.33
CA THR A 263 12.01 -18.63 -5.81
C THR A 263 10.86 -18.58 -6.82
N THR A 264 10.03 -17.54 -6.72
CA THR A 264 9.02 -17.27 -7.74
C THR A 264 9.70 -17.00 -9.07
N HIS A 265 9.34 -17.73 -10.12
CA HIS A 265 9.79 -17.38 -11.47
C HIS A 265 9.36 -15.95 -11.83
N THR A 266 10.22 -15.22 -12.54
CA THR A 266 10.11 -13.78 -12.84
C THR A 266 8.83 -13.39 -13.60
N ASN A 267 8.01 -14.36 -14.04
CA ASN A 267 6.79 -14.13 -14.80
C ASN A 267 5.55 -14.82 -14.20
N HIS A 268 5.59 -15.20 -12.93
CA HIS A 268 4.45 -15.82 -12.27
C HIS A 268 3.38 -14.76 -11.95
N ILE A 269 2.14 -14.99 -12.41
CA ILE A 269 0.98 -14.16 -12.09
C ILE A 269 0.18 -14.89 -11.01
N PHE A 270 0.04 -14.28 -9.83
CA PHE A 270 -0.76 -14.84 -8.75
C PHE A 270 -2.23 -14.45 -8.87
N TYR A 271 -3.12 -15.28 -8.36
CA TYR A 271 -4.53 -14.91 -8.23
C TYR A 271 -4.78 -14.16 -6.92
N LEU A 272 -5.52 -13.05 -6.99
CA LEU A 272 -5.98 -12.29 -5.82
C LEU A 272 -7.41 -12.73 -5.46
N TYR A 273 -7.56 -13.38 -4.31
CA TYR A 273 -8.86 -13.77 -3.76
C TYR A 273 -9.57 -12.58 -3.10
N GLN A 274 -10.90 -12.54 -3.15
CA GLN A 274 -11.72 -11.50 -2.51
C GLN A 274 -11.71 -11.57 -0.99
N SER A 275 -11.36 -12.72 -0.40
CA SER A 275 -11.29 -12.87 1.06
C SER A 275 -10.47 -14.08 1.47
N TYR A 276 -10.13 -14.14 2.76
CA TYR A 276 -9.47 -15.28 3.36
C TYR A 276 -10.31 -16.56 3.27
N ALA A 277 -11.63 -16.45 3.45
CA ALA A 277 -12.56 -17.56 3.31
C ALA A 277 -12.52 -18.15 1.89
N GLN A 278 -12.58 -17.28 0.87
CA GLN A 278 -12.49 -17.70 -0.54
C GLN A 278 -11.13 -18.32 -0.88
N MET A 279 -10.04 -17.84 -0.27
CA MET A 279 -8.72 -18.42 -0.47
C MET A 279 -8.61 -19.83 0.14
N LYS A 280 -9.28 -20.06 1.28
CA LYS A 280 -9.29 -21.33 2.02
C LYS A 280 -10.32 -22.33 1.53
N SER A 281 -11.37 -21.90 0.83
CA SER A 281 -12.36 -22.82 0.28
C SER A 281 -11.69 -23.81 -0.67
N LYS A 282 -12.17 -25.04 -0.62
CA LYS A 282 -11.70 -26.16 -1.42
C LYS A 282 -12.16 -25.98 -2.87
N HIS A 283 -11.49 -25.09 -3.60
CA HIS A 283 -11.72 -24.91 -5.04
C HIS A 283 -10.77 -25.80 -5.85
N LEU A 284 -11.28 -26.36 -6.94
CA LEU A 284 -10.49 -27.00 -8.00
C LEU A 284 -10.50 -26.04 -9.19
N GLY A 285 -9.32 -25.54 -9.59
CA GLY A 285 -9.16 -24.56 -10.67
C GLY A 285 -9.37 -23.11 -10.22
N PHE A 286 -8.48 -22.20 -10.64
CA PHE A 286 -8.44 -20.79 -10.19
C PHE A 286 -8.40 -19.81 -11.37
N GLY A 287 -9.31 -19.99 -12.34
CA GLY A 287 -9.50 -19.01 -13.42
C GLY A 287 -8.48 -19.08 -14.56
N GLY A 288 -8.00 -20.26 -14.94
CA GLY A 288 -7.36 -20.45 -16.24
C GLY A 288 -8.42 -20.51 -17.34
N LYS A 289 -8.56 -21.65 -18.03
CA LYS A 289 -9.53 -21.76 -19.13
C LYS A 289 -10.93 -21.99 -18.59
N ASP A 290 -11.73 -20.96 -18.53
CA ASP A 290 -13.15 -21.10 -18.18
C ASP A 290 -13.97 -21.46 -19.41
N LYS A 291 -15.00 -22.30 -19.23
CA LYS A 291 -15.93 -22.64 -20.30
C LYS A 291 -17.36 -22.53 -19.80
N PHE A 292 -18.19 -21.92 -20.66
CA PHE A 292 -19.60 -21.72 -20.39
C PHE A 292 -20.40 -22.98 -20.74
N TYR A 293 -21.27 -23.40 -19.83
CA TYR A 293 -22.22 -24.48 -20.04
C TYR A 293 -23.64 -23.99 -19.73
N LYS A 294 -24.63 -24.69 -20.28
CA LYS A 294 -26.05 -24.44 -20.02
C LYS A 294 -26.68 -25.69 -19.43
N VAL A 295 -27.54 -25.53 -18.44
CA VAL A 295 -28.36 -26.61 -17.87
C VAL A 295 -29.81 -26.19 -17.91
N ILE A 296 -30.70 -27.15 -18.19
CA ILE A 296 -32.14 -26.91 -18.24
C ILE A 296 -32.79 -27.69 -17.11
N PHE A 297 -33.16 -27.01 -16.04
CA PHE A 297 -33.89 -27.61 -14.95
C PHE A 297 -35.39 -27.60 -15.25
N LYS A 298 -36.02 -28.77 -15.09
CA LYS A 298 -37.49 -28.93 -15.17
C LYS A 298 -38.17 -28.75 -13.81
N GLU A 299 -37.38 -28.75 -12.75
CA GLU A 299 -37.81 -28.55 -11.37
C GLU A 299 -37.78 -27.06 -11.02
N PRO A 300 -38.62 -26.61 -10.06
CA PRO A 300 -38.57 -25.26 -9.54
C PRO A 300 -37.19 -24.96 -8.93
N ILE A 301 -36.68 -23.77 -9.23
CA ILE A 301 -35.49 -23.22 -8.61
C ILE A 301 -35.97 -22.18 -7.60
N GLU A 302 -35.85 -22.49 -6.30
CA GLU A 302 -36.44 -21.67 -5.24
C GLU A 302 -35.45 -20.65 -4.68
N SER A 303 -34.18 -21.05 -4.56
CA SER A 303 -33.16 -20.29 -3.81
C SER A 303 -31.78 -20.30 -4.45
N LEU A 304 -31.67 -20.81 -5.68
CA LEU A 304 -30.42 -20.75 -6.45
C LEU A 304 -30.18 -19.30 -6.89
N GLN A 305 -28.99 -18.79 -6.65
CA GLN A 305 -28.64 -17.40 -6.94
C GLN A 305 -27.50 -17.34 -7.96
N ILE A 306 -27.43 -16.21 -8.67
CA ILE A 306 -26.24 -15.88 -9.46
C ILE A 306 -25.06 -15.77 -8.50
N GLY A 307 -23.97 -16.48 -8.80
CA GLY A 307 -22.81 -16.64 -7.93
C GLY A 307 -22.84 -17.89 -7.05
N SER A 308 -23.95 -18.64 -6.97
CA SER A 308 -23.97 -19.92 -6.25
C SER A 308 -22.89 -20.88 -6.79
N PRO A 309 -22.25 -21.67 -5.92
CA PRO A 309 -21.15 -22.52 -6.31
C PRO A 309 -21.64 -23.71 -7.16
N ILE A 310 -20.77 -24.13 -8.08
CA ILE A 310 -20.88 -25.43 -8.75
C ILE A 310 -19.87 -26.33 -8.07
N GLU A 311 -20.32 -27.44 -7.49
CA GLU A 311 -19.47 -28.37 -6.76
C GLU A 311 -19.32 -29.70 -7.48
N PHE A 312 -18.16 -30.33 -7.34
CA PHE A 312 -17.88 -31.69 -7.75
C PHE A 312 -17.15 -32.39 -6.60
N GLN A 313 -17.74 -33.47 -6.07
CA GLN A 313 -17.20 -34.21 -4.91
C GLN A 313 -16.88 -33.31 -3.69
N GLY A 314 -17.70 -32.28 -3.45
CA GLY A 314 -17.53 -31.33 -2.34
C GLY A 314 -16.43 -30.28 -2.54
N PHE A 315 -15.89 -30.16 -3.76
CA PHE A 315 -14.99 -29.09 -4.17
C PHE A 315 -15.69 -28.17 -5.16
N GLN A 316 -15.53 -26.86 -5.00
CA GLN A 316 -16.11 -25.91 -5.93
C GLN A 316 -15.27 -25.86 -7.23
N VAL A 317 -15.93 -26.07 -8.36
CA VAL A 317 -15.33 -26.14 -9.72
C VAL A 317 -15.83 -25.03 -10.64
N GLY A 318 -16.69 -24.14 -10.16
CA GLY A 318 -17.28 -23.09 -10.95
C GLY A 318 -18.34 -22.28 -10.21
N ASN A 319 -19.01 -21.40 -10.94
CA ASN A 319 -20.06 -20.51 -10.43
C ASN A 319 -21.21 -20.38 -11.43
N ILE A 320 -22.39 -20.07 -10.91
CA ILE A 320 -23.54 -19.68 -11.73
C ILE A 320 -23.38 -18.23 -12.17
N ILE A 321 -23.54 -17.97 -13.47
CA ILE A 321 -23.38 -16.63 -14.05
C ILE A 321 -24.70 -15.97 -14.43
N ASP A 322 -25.72 -16.75 -14.78
CA ASP A 322 -27.03 -16.24 -15.21
C ASP A 322 -28.11 -17.32 -14.99
N ILE A 323 -29.34 -16.88 -14.73
CA ILE A 323 -30.52 -17.74 -14.54
C ILE A 323 -31.67 -17.12 -15.34
N ARG A 324 -32.18 -17.85 -16.33
CA ARG A 324 -33.30 -17.41 -17.18
C ARG A 324 -34.46 -18.37 -17.06
N SER A 325 -35.60 -17.87 -16.61
CA SER A 325 -36.83 -18.65 -16.52
C SER A 325 -37.70 -18.38 -17.72
N LYS A 326 -38.13 -19.42 -18.44
CA LYS A 326 -39.05 -19.31 -19.57
C LYS A 326 -40.32 -20.11 -19.31
N TYR A 327 -41.47 -19.45 -19.40
CA TYR A 327 -42.75 -20.15 -19.35
C TYR A 327 -43.04 -20.83 -20.70
N SER A 328 -43.16 -22.15 -20.69
CA SER A 328 -43.56 -22.92 -21.87
C SER A 328 -45.07 -23.12 -21.89
N SER A 329 -45.79 -22.30 -22.65
CA SER A 329 -47.26 -22.39 -22.80
C SER A 329 -47.72 -23.78 -23.26
N LYS A 330 -46.95 -24.44 -24.14
CA LYS A 330 -47.25 -25.81 -24.62
C LYS A 330 -47.17 -26.87 -23.52
N LYS A 331 -46.24 -26.73 -22.57
CA LYS A 331 -46.00 -27.70 -21.50
C LYS A 331 -46.64 -27.29 -20.17
N ARG A 332 -47.21 -26.08 -20.09
CA ARG A 332 -47.72 -25.43 -18.86
C ARG A 332 -46.73 -25.51 -17.70
N LYS A 333 -45.43 -25.40 -18.00
CA LYS A 333 -44.34 -25.49 -17.03
C LYS A 333 -43.32 -24.38 -17.26
N ILE A 334 -42.67 -23.96 -16.18
CA ILE A 334 -41.50 -23.08 -16.24
C ILE A 334 -40.28 -23.97 -16.51
N GLU A 335 -39.53 -23.65 -17.55
CA GLU A 335 -38.22 -24.25 -17.81
C GLU A 335 -37.15 -23.23 -17.40
N ASN A 336 -36.24 -23.66 -16.54
CA ASN A 336 -35.18 -22.80 -16.01
C ASN A 336 -33.87 -23.10 -16.75
N GLU A 337 -33.39 -22.14 -17.52
CA GLU A 337 -32.07 -22.16 -18.16
C GLU A 337 -31.05 -21.55 -17.21
N VAL A 338 -30.11 -22.36 -16.71
CA VAL A 338 -29.04 -21.91 -15.83
C VAL A 338 -27.72 -21.94 -16.59
N TYR A 339 -27.01 -20.82 -16.57
CA TYR A 339 -25.73 -20.65 -17.24
C TYR A 339 -24.60 -20.80 -16.22
N LEU A 340 -23.65 -21.66 -16.55
CA LEU A 340 -22.59 -22.14 -15.68
C LEU A 340 -21.24 -21.71 -16.24
N LEU A 341 -20.38 -21.18 -15.37
CA LEU A 341 -18.96 -20.99 -15.65
C LEU A 341 -18.17 -22.07 -14.91
N ILE A 342 -17.59 -23.02 -15.65
CA ILE A 342 -16.82 -24.12 -15.05
C ILE A 342 -15.34 -23.96 -15.41
N HIS A 343 -14.50 -23.94 -14.38
CA HIS A 343 -13.04 -23.85 -14.49
C HIS A 343 -12.51 -25.16 -15.10
N GLN A 344 -12.00 -25.14 -16.34
CA GLN A 344 -11.52 -26.37 -17.00
C GLN A 344 -10.28 -26.96 -16.32
N ASP A 345 -9.52 -26.13 -15.59
CA ASP A 345 -8.33 -26.59 -14.88
C ASP A 345 -8.66 -27.58 -13.76
N ALA A 346 -9.90 -27.54 -13.26
CA ALA A 346 -10.43 -28.52 -12.32
C ALA A 346 -10.42 -29.95 -12.88
N PHE A 347 -10.45 -30.10 -14.20
CA PHE A 347 -10.64 -31.36 -14.92
C PHE A 347 -9.46 -31.67 -15.88
N THR A 348 -8.27 -31.15 -15.60
CA THR A 348 -7.06 -31.23 -16.45
C THR A 348 -6.73 -32.60 -17.04
N LYS A 349 -6.98 -33.70 -16.33
CA LYS A 349 -6.69 -35.07 -16.82
C LYS A 349 -7.75 -35.64 -17.76
N THR A 350 -9.00 -35.18 -17.65
CA THR A 350 -10.14 -35.72 -18.42
C THR A 350 -11.09 -34.59 -18.76
N LYS A 351 -11.21 -34.26 -20.06
CA LYS A 351 -12.19 -33.26 -20.52
C LYS A 351 -13.59 -33.59 -19.99
N LEU A 352 -14.32 -32.57 -19.55
CA LEU A 352 -15.69 -32.70 -19.02
C LEU A 352 -16.62 -33.46 -19.98
N GLU A 353 -16.43 -33.27 -21.30
CA GLU A 353 -17.10 -34.00 -22.38
C GLU A 353 -16.99 -35.53 -22.25
N LYS A 354 -15.83 -36.05 -21.83
CA LYS A 354 -15.62 -37.48 -21.59
C LYS A 354 -16.28 -37.92 -20.28
N MET A 355 -16.27 -37.08 -19.26
CA MET A 355 -16.91 -37.38 -17.97
C MET A 355 -18.43 -37.48 -18.12
N VAL A 356 -19.06 -36.62 -18.94
CA VAL A 356 -20.49 -36.71 -19.27
C VAL A 356 -20.83 -38.04 -19.95
N LYS A 357 -19.97 -38.51 -20.86
CA LYS A 357 -20.10 -39.86 -21.47
C LYS A 357 -19.90 -41.01 -20.49
N GLN A 358 -19.33 -40.75 -19.32
CA GLN A 358 -19.15 -41.71 -18.24
C GLN A 358 -20.23 -41.58 -17.16
N GLY A 359 -21.24 -40.74 -17.40
CA GLY A 359 -22.40 -40.57 -16.52
C GLY A 359 -22.33 -39.39 -15.58
N LEU A 360 -21.46 -38.41 -15.83
CA LEU A 360 -21.54 -37.12 -15.14
C LEU A 360 -22.84 -36.40 -15.51
N LYS A 361 -23.63 -36.03 -14.50
CA LYS A 361 -24.85 -35.25 -14.62
C LYS A 361 -24.90 -34.10 -13.63
N VAL A 362 -25.76 -33.14 -13.91
CA VAL A 362 -25.99 -31.97 -13.05
C VAL A 362 -27.20 -32.22 -12.17
N LYS A 363 -27.07 -31.95 -10.87
CA LYS A 363 -28.16 -32.03 -9.90
C LYS A 363 -28.26 -30.73 -9.10
N LEU A 364 -29.50 -30.32 -8.82
CA LEU A 364 -29.76 -29.25 -7.86
C LEU A 364 -29.67 -29.82 -6.44
N ALA A 365 -28.82 -29.22 -5.61
CA ALA A 365 -28.58 -29.65 -4.23
C ALA A 365 -28.82 -28.49 -3.26
N THR A 366 -29.05 -28.82 -1.98
CA THR A 366 -29.36 -27.84 -0.92
C THR A 366 -28.34 -27.99 0.20
N ALA A 367 -27.64 -26.91 0.56
CA ALA A 367 -26.52 -26.97 1.50
C ALA A 367 -26.98 -27.26 2.95
N LEU A 368 -28.14 -26.72 3.37
CA LEU A 368 -28.74 -26.94 4.69
C LEU A 368 -30.29 -26.82 4.63
N PRO A 369 -31.07 -27.72 5.28
CA PRO A 369 -32.53 -27.67 5.25
C PRO A 369 -33.14 -26.39 5.85
N VAL A 370 -32.41 -25.71 6.74
CA VAL A 370 -32.92 -24.59 7.56
C VAL A 370 -32.68 -23.22 6.90
N ILE A 371 -31.61 -23.07 6.11
CA ILE A 371 -31.25 -21.81 5.43
C ILE A 371 -31.69 -21.85 3.96
N GLY A 372 -31.92 -23.05 3.42
CA GLY A 372 -32.53 -23.24 2.12
C GLY A 372 -31.67 -22.85 0.93
N SER A 373 -30.38 -22.53 1.09
CA SER A 373 -29.50 -22.15 -0.04
C SER A 373 -29.26 -23.34 -0.98
N GLN A 374 -29.58 -23.15 -2.26
CA GLN A 374 -29.35 -24.12 -3.32
C GLN A 374 -28.01 -23.88 -4.01
N TYR A 375 -27.38 -24.97 -4.46
CA TYR A 375 -26.17 -24.99 -5.27
C TYR A 375 -26.28 -26.09 -6.34
N ILE A 376 -25.34 -26.10 -7.28
CA ILE A 376 -25.28 -27.12 -8.31
C ILE A 376 -24.22 -28.15 -7.96
N GLU A 377 -24.59 -29.42 -7.93
CA GLU A 377 -23.69 -30.55 -7.75
C GLU A 377 -23.50 -31.31 -9.07
N LEU A 378 -22.25 -31.50 -9.46
CA LEU A 378 -21.82 -32.40 -10.51
C LEU A 378 -21.54 -33.77 -9.87
N LEU A 379 -22.23 -34.81 -10.33
CA LEU A 379 -22.09 -36.15 -9.77
C LEU A 379 -22.16 -37.22 -10.86
N PHE A 380 -21.56 -38.37 -10.58
CA PHE A 380 -21.60 -39.53 -11.47
C PHE A 380 -22.79 -40.41 -11.15
N ASP A 381 -23.56 -40.73 -12.18
CA ASP A 381 -24.58 -41.76 -12.16
C ASP A 381 -24.26 -42.81 -13.22
N ASN A 382 -23.71 -43.94 -12.78
CA ASN A 382 -23.28 -45.03 -13.64
C ASN A 382 -24.44 -45.70 -14.40
N SER A 383 -25.70 -45.41 -14.03
CA SER A 383 -26.89 -45.91 -14.73
C SER A 383 -27.32 -45.02 -15.91
N TYR A 384 -26.67 -43.87 -16.10
CA TYR A 384 -27.09 -42.84 -17.03
C TYR A 384 -25.94 -42.44 -17.96
N MET A 385 -26.06 -42.70 -19.27
CA MET A 385 -25.05 -42.32 -20.26
C MET A 385 -25.60 -41.19 -21.14
N ALA A 386 -24.96 -40.03 -21.11
CA ALA A 386 -25.37 -38.86 -21.87
C ALA A 386 -24.23 -38.25 -22.69
N THR A 387 -24.58 -37.36 -23.60
CA THR A 387 -23.63 -36.57 -24.38
C THR A 387 -23.99 -35.11 -24.28
N ILE A 388 -22.96 -34.25 -24.30
CA ILE A 388 -23.15 -32.80 -24.32
C ILE A 388 -23.83 -32.43 -25.63
N LYS A 389 -25.00 -31.79 -25.54
CA LYS A 389 -25.75 -31.31 -26.71
C LYS A 389 -25.37 -29.86 -26.98
N LYS A 390 -25.14 -29.50 -28.24
CA LYS A 390 -24.93 -28.09 -28.63
C LYS A 390 -26.25 -27.46 -29.04
N LYS A 391 -26.63 -26.35 -28.40
CA LYS A 391 -27.82 -25.58 -28.78
C LYS A 391 -27.65 -24.10 -28.41
N ASP A 392 -27.94 -23.23 -29.36
CA ASP A 392 -27.85 -21.76 -29.22
C ASP A 392 -26.43 -21.27 -28.86
N GLY A 393 -25.39 -21.94 -29.36
CA GLY A 393 -23.98 -21.59 -29.08
C GLY A 393 -23.44 -22.09 -27.73
N TYR A 394 -24.25 -22.77 -26.91
CA TYR A 394 -23.84 -23.31 -25.61
C TYR A 394 -23.78 -24.84 -25.61
N ASP A 395 -22.83 -25.37 -24.83
CA ASP A 395 -22.73 -26.79 -24.48
C ASP A 395 -23.70 -27.09 -23.34
N ILE A 396 -24.72 -27.91 -23.61
CA ILE A 396 -25.74 -28.30 -22.65
C ILE A 396 -25.28 -29.53 -21.87
N LEU A 397 -25.16 -29.38 -20.55
CA LEU A 397 -24.91 -30.49 -19.64
C LEU A 397 -26.24 -31.18 -19.26
N PRO A 398 -26.22 -32.52 -19.11
CA PRO A 398 -27.41 -33.31 -18.86
C PRO A 398 -27.90 -33.26 -17.41
#